data_AF-A0A4P6YAR4-F1
#
_entry.id   AF-A0A4P6YAR4-F1
#
_cell.length_a   1.000
_cell.length_b   1.000
_cell.length_c   1.000
_cell.angle_alpha   90.00
_cell.angle_beta   90.00
_cell.angle_gamma   90.00
#
_symmetry.space_group_name_H-M   'P 1'
#
loop_
_entity.id
_entity.type
_entity.pdbx_description
1 polymer ?
#
loop_
_entity_poly.entity_id
_entity_poly.type
_entity_poly.pdbx_seq_one_letter_code
_entity_poly.pdbx_strand_id
1 'polypeptide(L)'
;MKKNVTLLILLLCFQFPETSWGQTIVYPWRATTAIVKTGDSFEVWFNATAGQTIKSIRLQGPYNTVATTYSLQSGRWIYDITSLNTYNTKITVKVPQKTPADRYDIILNTSTGPATSLAGVKVIKDYKDSYYIVHFSDIHAFQNGNKTALNRLSTIVDMANIINPEMIFNTGDNLYRPSEDRMNQLFSGNKVLGLKGLNQLSAATFTVVGNHDTDFDKVPEEGFYPEKSKWWNQWWGLQAYNFKYNNGRFIVINDAWIGFDPTKQIEEASVWLTKAGPGNLRLGAAHIRDSELLDLDKKVNFNLVLVGHNHHIANTNPSLFNAKPIQYISNSMREHLEFNLYKINSKTGTAEAVGSPTAQVEYIENPSDFDRPELYKPKLRLTYVQPNTGTIKNNTASLVNTFSFPIEAARIRFVMPLGSKYGVSKGKIEQSFDGQSYHIVDIQLNIEPNSTNEITIFPLP
;
A
#
# COMPACT_ATOMS: atom_id res chain seq x y z
N MET A 1 34.16 38.81 51.90
CA MET A 1 33.37 39.40 50.79
C MET A 1 33.98 38.98 49.45
N LYS A 2 33.14 38.69 48.46
CA LYS A 2 33.41 38.30 47.05
C LYS A 2 33.37 36.79 46.73
N LYS A 3 32.13 36.31 46.64
CA LYS A 3 31.48 35.43 45.64
C LYS A 3 32.37 34.52 44.79
N ASN A 4 32.27 33.22 45.06
CA ASN A 4 32.48 32.12 44.12
C ASN A 4 31.23 31.97 43.24
N VAL A 5 31.28 32.42 41.98
CA VAL A 5 30.25 32.09 40.96
C VAL A 5 30.95 31.92 39.62
N THR A 6 31.72 30.85 39.44
CA THR A 6 32.23 30.48 38.11
C THR A 6 32.58 28.99 38.03
N LEU A 7 31.61 28.07 38.10
CA LEU A 7 31.78 26.72 37.51
C LEU A 7 30.47 25.90 37.56
N LEU A 8 29.47 26.17 36.71
CA LEU A 8 28.42 25.18 36.41
C LEU A 8 27.53 25.55 35.19
N ILE A 9 28.11 25.95 34.05
CA ILE A 9 27.33 26.17 32.80
C ILE A 9 28.07 25.59 31.59
N LEU A 10 28.59 24.35 31.70
CA LEU A 10 29.25 23.70 30.55
C LEU A 10 29.07 22.17 30.46
N LEU A 11 28.07 21.62 31.14
CA LEU A 11 27.68 20.20 31.01
C LEU A 11 26.16 20.02 30.93
N LEU A 12 25.49 20.99 30.33
CA LEU A 12 24.07 20.94 29.93
C LEU A 12 23.97 21.19 28.42
N CYS A 13 24.95 20.72 27.64
CA CYS A 13 24.67 20.31 26.27
C CYS A 13 23.83 19.04 26.39
N PHE A 14 22.52 19.26 26.54
CA PHE A 14 21.49 18.27 26.39
C PHE A 14 21.85 17.35 25.23
N GLN A 15 22.34 16.16 25.57
CA GLN A 15 22.08 14.99 24.76
C GLN A 15 20.57 14.81 24.81
N PHE A 16 19.85 15.59 24.01
CA PHE A 16 18.59 15.10 23.51
C PHE A 16 18.96 13.80 22.82
N PRO A 17 18.52 12.62 23.30
CA PRO A 17 18.58 11.47 22.44
C PRO A 17 17.81 11.92 21.19
N GLU A 18 18.50 12.01 20.07
CA GLU A 18 17.84 11.96 18.78
C GLU A 18 17.17 10.58 18.78
N THR A 19 15.98 10.50 19.37
CA THR A 19 15.09 9.38 19.15
C THR A 19 14.68 9.54 17.71
N SER A 20 15.51 9.07 16.78
CA SER A 20 15.06 8.88 15.42
C SER A 20 13.89 7.91 15.54
N TRP A 21 12.68 8.38 15.27
CA TRP A 21 11.44 7.61 15.35
C TRP A 21 11.40 6.59 14.19
N GLY A 22 12.30 5.60 14.21
CA GLY A 22 12.07 4.36 13.47
C GLY A 22 10.91 3.61 14.12
N GLN A 23 10.00 3.01 13.33
CA GLN A 23 8.96 2.22 13.94
C GLN A 23 9.51 0.94 14.55
N THR A 24 8.91 0.59 15.68
CA THR A 24 9.12 -0.68 16.39
C THR A 24 8.29 -1.82 15.79
N ILE A 25 7.27 -1.54 14.98
CA ILE A 25 6.54 -2.55 14.20
C ILE A 25 7.20 -2.65 12.82
N VAL A 26 7.80 -3.81 12.53
CA VAL A 26 8.52 -4.08 11.28
C VAL A 26 7.59 -4.66 10.20
N TYR A 27 6.67 -5.52 10.61
CA TYR A 27 5.66 -6.14 9.76
C TYR A 27 4.34 -6.26 10.53
N PRO A 28 3.18 -5.98 9.90
CA PRO A 28 3.06 -5.29 8.61
C PRO A 28 3.34 -3.79 8.74
N TRP A 29 3.82 -3.16 7.67
CA TRP A 29 4.13 -1.73 7.64
C TRP A 29 4.08 -1.13 6.23
N ARG A 30 4.75 0.00 6.00
CA ARG A 30 4.66 0.85 4.80
C ARG A 30 4.90 0.10 3.49
N ALA A 31 5.93 -0.73 3.43
CA ALA A 31 6.25 -1.51 2.23
C ALA A 31 5.38 -2.76 2.06
N THR A 32 4.75 -3.26 3.13
CA THR A 32 4.09 -4.57 3.09
C THR A 32 2.89 -4.64 4.03
N THR A 33 1.72 -4.86 3.42
CA THR A 33 0.44 -5.01 4.12
C THR A 33 0.20 -6.48 4.48
N ALA A 34 -0.28 -6.76 5.69
CA ALA A 34 -0.84 -8.07 6.02
C ALA A 34 -2.27 -8.17 5.48
N ILE A 35 -2.56 -9.18 4.67
CA ILE A 35 -3.92 -9.50 4.24
C ILE A 35 -4.44 -10.66 5.08
N VAL A 36 -5.60 -10.51 5.71
CA VAL A 36 -6.15 -11.51 6.62
C VAL A 36 -7.66 -11.63 6.44
N LYS A 37 -8.13 -12.87 6.34
CA LYS A 37 -9.58 -13.16 6.35
C LYS A 37 -10.14 -13.01 7.76
N THR A 38 -11.36 -12.51 7.89
CA THR A 38 -12.04 -12.45 9.19
C THR A 38 -12.09 -13.82 9.87
N GLY A 39 -11.73 -13.88 11.15
CA GLY A 39 -11.64 -15.15 11.92
C GLY A 39 -10.24 -15.74 11.98
N ASP A 40 -9.39 -15.41 11.00
CA ASP A 40 -8.02 -15.92 10.89
C ASP A 40 -7.03 -15.07 11.68
N SER A 41 -5.77 -15.52 11.66
CA SER A 41 -4.64 -14.84 12.29
C SER A 41 -3.59 -14.37 11.29
N PHE A 42 -2.84 -13.34 11.66
CA PHE A 42 -1.66 -12.86 10.95
C PHE A 42 -0.52 -12.59 11.92
N GLU A 43 0.71 -12.52 11.41
CA GLU A 43 1.90 -12.20 12.22
C GLU A 43 2.12 -10.69 12.31
N VAL A 44 2.64 -10.25 13.46
CA VAL A 44 3.24 -8.92 13.64
C VAL A 44 4.65 -9.12 14.17
N TRP A 45 5.61 -8.45 13.56
CA TRP A 45 7.01 -8.48 13.97
C TRP A 45 7.32 -7.18 14.70
N PHE A 46 7.55 -7.31 16.01
CA PHE A 46 7.72 -6.17 16.90
C PHE A 46 9.11 -6.20 17.53
N ASN A 47 9.81 -5.07 17.48
CA ASN A 47 11.08 -4.85 18.14
C ASN A 47 10.83 -4.11 19.46
N ALA A 48 10.52 -4.88 20.50
CA ALA A 48 10.25 -4.37 21.84
C ALA A 48 11.52 -3.80 22.47
N THR A 49 11.42 -2.64 23.12
CA THR A 49 12.48 -2.17 24.03
C THR A 49 12.59 -3.11 25.23
N ALA A 50 13.76 -3.19 25.86
CA ALA A 50 13.97 -4.03 27.05
C ALA A 50 12.92 -3.74 28.14
N GLY A 51 12.24 -4.80 28.61
CA GLY A 51 11.17 -4.69 29.61
C GLY A 51 9.83 -4.14 29.10
N GLN A 52 9.71 -3.78 27.82
CA GLN A 52 8.46 -3.33 27.24
C GLN A 52 7.47 -4.51 27.12
N THR A 53 6.24 -4.32 27.58
CA THR A 53 5.17 -5.33 27.52
C THR A 53 4.02 -4.84 26.67
N ILE A 54 3.27 -5.76 26.06
CA ILE A 54 2.07 -5.46 25.26
C ILE A 54 0.83 -5.71 26.12
N LYS A 55 0.02 -4.67 26.32
CA LYS A 55 -1.20 -4.70 27.13
C LYS A 55 -2.43 -5.09 26.31
N SER A 56 -2.51 -4.61 25.07
CA SER A 56 -3.58 -4.94 24.14
C SER A 56 -3.21 -4.65 22.69
N ILE A 57 -3.92 -5.28 21.76
CA ILE A 57 -3.79 -5.05 20.32
C ILE A 57 -5.17 -4.77 19.76
N ARG A 58 -5.27 -3.71 18.96
CA ARG A 58 -6.50 -3.35 18.25
C ARG A 58 -6.22 -3.00 16.80
N LEU A 59 -7.21 -3.27 15.96
CA LEU A 59 -7.28 -2.75 14.61
C LEU A 59 -8.13 -1.48 14.63
N GLN A 60 -7.63 -0.39 14.06
CA GLN A 60 -8.35 0.87 13.96
C GLN A 60 -8.59 1.19 12.49
N GLY A 61 -9.86 1.12 12.08
CA GLY A 61 -10.29 1.52 10.75
C GLY A 61 -10.79 2.96 10.74
N PRO A 62 -11.24 3.48 9.59
CA PRO A 62 -11.71 4.85 9.49
C PRO A 62 -13.00 5.13 10.30
N TYR A 63 -13.80 4.10 10.57
CA TYR A 63 -15.13 4.25 11.19
C TYR A 63 -15.35 3.36 12.42
N ASN A 64 -14.44 2.44 12.70
CA ASN A 64 -14.59 1.44 13.74
C ASN A 64 -13.24 1.07 14.37
N THR A 65 -13.30 0.52 15.58
CA THR A 65 -12.15 -0.08 16.26
C THR A 65 -12.51 -1.50 16.66
N VAL A 66 -11.57 -2.42 16.43
CA VAL A 66 -11.77 -3.85 16.63
C VAL A 66 -10.75 -4.35 17.62
N ALA A 67 -11.22 -4.86 18.75
CA ALA A 67 -10.37 -5.58 19.70
C ALA A 67 -9.96 -6.93 19.11
N THR A 68 -8.70 -7.30 19.29
CA THR A 68 -8.14 -8.57 18.82
C THR A 68 -7.69 -9.43 20.00
N THR A 69 -7.49 -10.71 19.75
CA THR A 69 -6.77 -11.60 20.69
C THR A 69 -5.40 -11.91 20.11
N TYR A 70 -4.39 -12.14 20.95
CA TYR A 70 -3.04 -12.39 20.48
C TYR A 70 -2.27 -13.36 21.36
N SER A 71 -1.26 -13.99 20.78
CA SER A 71 -0.20 -14.69 21.50
C SER A 71 1.15 -14.10 21.13
N LEU A 72 2.12 -14.24 22.04
CA LEU A 72 3.47 -13.67 21.90
C LEU A 72 4.50 -14.78 21.97
N GLN A 73 5.55 -14.64 21.18
CA GLN A 73 6.78 -15.39 21.30
C GLN A 73 7.94 -14.40 21.35
N SER A 74 8.73 -14.47 22.43
CA SER A 74 9.98 -13.72 22.54
C SER A 74 11.11 -14.50 21.89
N GLY A 75 12.05 -13.80 21.26
CA GLY A 75 13.18 -14.42 20.60
C GLY A 75 14.06 -13.39 19.92
N ARG A 76 14.81 -13.84 18.91
CA ARG A 76 15.60 -12.97 18.04
C ARG A 76 15.55 -13.56 16.64
N TRP A 77 14.97 -12.82 15.71
CA TRP A 77 14.84 -13.24 14.32
C TRP A 77 15.41 -12.18 13.42
N ILE A 78 16.25 -12.59 12.47
CA ILE A 78 16.70 -11.74 11.38
C ILE A 78 15.55 -11.67 10.37
N TYR A 79 15.14 -10.45 10.02
CA TYR A 79 14.12 -10.24 8.98
C TYR A 79 14.71 -9.67 7.68
N ASP A 80 15.97 -9.23 7.74
CA ASP A 80 16.69 -8.72 6.60
C ASP A 80 18.15 -9.16 6.70
N ILE A 81 18.52 -10.04 5.78
CA ILE A 81 19.84 -10.66 5.69
C ILE A 81 20.96 -9.71 5.28
N THR A 82 20.65 -8.57 4.67
CA THR A 82 21.63 -7.59 4.21
C THR A 82 21.98 -6.63 5.34
N SER A 83 20.96 -6.11 6.04
CA SER A 83 21.18 -5.23 7.20
C SER A 83 21.51 -6.00 8.49
N LEU A 84 21.18 -7.30 8.52
CA LEU A 84 21.13 -8.14 9.73
C LEU A 84 20.17 -7.60 10.79
N ASN A 85 19.21 -6.76 10.39
CA ASN A 85 18.24 -6.23 11.33
C ASN A 85 17.36 -7.35 11.88
N THR A 86 17.02 -7.20 13.17
CA THR A 86 16.24 -8.19 13.91
C THR A 86 15.01 -7.59 14.55
N TYR A 87 14.01 -8.43 14.80
CA TYR A 87 12.97 -8.18 15.78
C TYR A 87 13.05 -9.20 16.91
N ASN A 88 12.45 -8.90 18.06
CA ASN A 88 12.57 -9.72 19.26
C ASN A 88 11.24 -10.22 19.84
N THR A 89 10.12 -9.78 19.27
CA THR A 89 8.78 -10.18 19.66
C THR A 89 7.97 -10.54 18.42
N LYS A 90 7.68 -11.83 18.25
CA LYS A 90 6.73 -12.31 17.26
C LYS A 90 5.33 -12.35 17.90
N ILE A 91 4.35 -11.76 17.24
CA ILE A 91 2.97 -11.71 17.72
C ILE A 91 2.09 -12.42 16.70
N THR A 92 1.24 -13.34 17.14
CA THR A 92 0.17 -13.89 16.31
C THR A 92 -1.14 -13.21 16.72
N VAL A 93 -1.69 -12.37 15.85
CA VAL A 93 -2.92 -11.60 16.09
C VAL A 93 -4.09 -12.28 15.40
N LYS A 94 -5.14 -12.59 16.14
CA LYS A 94 -6.39 -13.19 15.63
C LYS A 94 -7.47 -12.13 15.47
N VAL A 95 -8.03 -12.04 14.26
CA VAL A 95 -9.07 -11.09 13.89
C VAL A 95 -10.45 -11.69 14.18
N PRO A 96 -11.37 -10.98 14.87
CA PRO A 96 -12.72 -11.48 15.09
C PRO A 96 -13.51 -11.74 13.80
N GLN A 97 -14.36 -12.76 13.78
CA GLN A 97 -15.16 -13.16 12.61
C GLN A 97 -16.06 -12.03 12.07
N LYS A 98 -16.58 -11.17 12.95
CA LYS A 98 -17.51 -10.08 12.59
C LYS A 98 -16.80 -8.81 12.11
N THR A 99 -15.47 -8.78 12.08
CA THR A 99 -14.70 -7.59 11.68
C THR A 99 -15.08 -7.15 10.26
N PRO A 100 -15.51 -5.89 10.03
CA PRO A 100 -15.78 -5.40 8.69
C PRO A 100 -14.57 -5.51 7.77
N ALA A 101 -14.80 -5.77 6.48
CA ALA A 101 -13.71 -5.79 5.52
C ALA A 101 -13.27 -4.34 5.23
N ASP A 102 -12.05 -4.00 5.61
CA ASP A 102 -11.50 -2.67 5.41
C ASP A 102 -9.97 -2.70 5.54
N ARG A 103 -9.35 -1.55 5.33
CA ARG A 103 -7.94 -1.33 5.69
C ARG A 103 -7.85 -0.68 7.06
N TYR A 104 -6.99 -1.23 7.90
CA TYR A 104 -6.86 -0.89 9.31
C TYR A 104 -5.42 -0.51 9.62
N ASP A 105 -5.27 0.46 10.51
CA ASP A 105 -4.08 0.62 11.32
C ASP A 105 -4.04 -0.53 12.33
N ILE A 106 -2.83 -1.00 12.67
CA ILE A 106 -2.61 -1.85 13.84
C ILE A 106 -1.97 -1.04 14.94
N ILE A 107 -2.56 -1.11 16.14
CA ILE A 107 -2.09 -0.38 17.32
C ILE A 107 -1.79 -1.38 18.43
N LEU A 108 -0.52 -1.43 18.82
CA LEU A 108 -0.02 -2.17 19.98
C LEU A 108 0.04 -1.20 21.17
N ASN A 109 -0.86 -1.37 22.14
CA ASN A 109 -0.78 -0.59 23.37
C ASN A 109 0.26 -1.23 24.29
N THR A 110 1.41 -0.58 24.47
CA THR A 110 2.52 -1.12 25.27
C THR A 110 2.61 -0.47 26.64
N SER A 111 3.53 -0.96 27.49
CA SER A 111 3.86 -0.32 28.77
C SER A 111 4.47 1.08 28.64
N THR A 112 5.06 1.42 27.50
CA THR A 112 5.74 2.71 27.24
C THR A 112 5.00 3.63 26.27
N GLY A 113 3.81 3.22 25.80
CA GLY A 113 3.00 3.98 24.84
C GLY A 113 2.50 3.14 23.67
N PRO A 114 1.64 3.69 22.80
CA PRO A 114 1.17 2.97 21.63
C PRO A 114 2.26 2.92 20.54
N ALA A 115 2.48 1.74 19.97
CA ALA A 115 3.16 1.58 18.69
C ALA A 115 2.10 1.36 17.60
N THR A 116 2.17 2.12 16.50
CA THR A 116 1.13 2.11 15.47
C THR A 116 1.74 1.87 14.11
N SER A 117 1.24 0.90 13.35
CA SER A 117 1.53 0.78 11.92
C SER A 117 0.28 1.17 11.13
N LEU A 118 0.38 2.29 10.40
CA LEU A 118 -0.74 2.87 9.66
C LEU A 118 -1.05 2.05 8.43
N ALA A 119 -2.34 1.78 8.21
CA ALA A 119 -2.87 1.05 7.06
C ALA A 119 -2.16 -0.30 6.78
N GLY A 120 -1.58 -0.91 7.82
CA GLY A 120 -0.76 -2.11 7.72
C GLY A 120 -1.57 -3.40 7.57
N VAL A 121 -2.88 -3.39 7.84
CA VAL A 121 -3.70 -4.62 7.79
C VAL A 121 -4.90 -4.43 6.87
N LYS A 122 -5.03 -5.31 5.87
CA LYS A 122 -6.23 -5.44 5.05
C LYS A 122 -7.04 -6.64 5.54
N VAL A 123 -8.21 -6.37 6.13
CA VAL A 123 -9.15 -7.43 6.50
C VAL A 123 -10.11 -7.68 5.35
N ILE A 124 -10.29 -8.95 4.99
CA ILE A 124 -11.20 -9.40 3.93
C ILE A 124 -12.23 -10.38 4.48
N LYS A 125 -13.40 -10.47 3.86
CA LYS A 125 -14.41 -11.50 4.22
C LYS A 125 -14.04 -12.86 3.66
N ASP A 126 -13.64 -12.88 2.41
CA ASP A 126 -13.27 -14.07 1.67
C ASP A 126 -12.17 -13.73 0.68
N TYR A 127 -11.36 -14.73 0.35
CA TYR A 127 -10.43 -14.60 -0.74
C TYR A 127 -11.17 -14.62 -2.07
N LYS A 128 -10.83 -13.70 -2.97
CA LYS A 128 -11.40 -13.64 -4.32
C LYS A 128 -10.58 -14.50 -5.28
N ASP A 129 -11.26 -15.19 -6.18
CA ASP A 129 -10.59 -15.84 -7.32
C ASP A 129 -10.27 -14.83 -8.43
N SER A 130 -11.13 -13.82 -8.62
CA SER A 130 -10.94 -12.74 -9.60
C SER A 130 -11.04 -11.36 -8.97
N TYR A 131 -10.11 -10.48 -9.33
CA TYR A 131 -9.96 -9.14 -8.76
C TYR A 131 -9.06 -8.26 -9.62
N TYR A 132 -9.06 -6.95 -9.38
CA TYR A 132 -8.11 -6.03 -9.99
C TYR A 132 -6.82 -5.90 -9.19
N ILE A 133 -5.71 -5.69 -9.91
CA ILE A 133 -4.46 -5.13 -9.39
C ILE A 133 -4.21 -3.80 -10.08
N VAL A 134 -3.87 -2.76 -9.30
CA VAL A 134 -3.33 -1.50 -9.81
C VAL A 134 -1.82 -1.49 -9.60
N HIS A 135 -1.08 -1.01 -10.59
CA HIS A 135 0.38 -0.89 -10.53
C HIS A 135 0.79 0.50 -11.01
N PHE A 136 1.59 1.19 -10.20
CA PHE A 136 2.24 2.43 -10.58
C PHE A 136 3.66 2.47 -10.02
N SER A 137 4.45 3.46 -10.39
CA SER A 137 5.85 3.58 -9.99
C SER A 137 6.35 5.00 -10.14
N ASP A 138 7.53 5.26 -9.59
CA ASP A 138 8.35 6.43 -9.92
C ASP A 138 7.58 7.74 -9.67
N ILE A 139 7.01 7.86 -8.47
CA ILE A 139 6.31 9.07 -8.04
C ILE A 139 7.27 10.26 -8.02
N HIS A 140 8.55 10.03 -7.68
CA HIS A 140 9.60 11.04 -7.56
C HIS A 140 9.13 12.30 -6.84
N ALA A 141 8.36 12.13 -5.76
CA ALA A 141 7.84 13.27 -5.03
C ALA A 141 9.02 14.11 -4.51
N PHE A 142 8.88 15.43 -4.65
CA PHE A 142 9.86 16.46 -4.27
C PHE A 142 11.13 16.55 -5.14
N GLN A 143 11.27 15.75 -6.21
CA GLN A 143 12.38 15.91 -7.15
C GLN A 143 12.28 17.26 -7.88
N ASN A 144 13.38 18.03 -7.95
CA ASN A 144 13.47 19.31 -8.66
C ASN A 144 12.32 20.30 -8.33
N GLY A 145 11.78 20.24 -7.10
CA GLY A 145 10.66 21.08 -6.69
C GLY A 145 9.32 20.69 -7.30
N ASN A 146 9.16 19.46 -7.80
CA ASN A 146 7.90 18.95 -8.36
C ASN A 146 6.76 19.05 -7.33
N LYS A 147 5.84 20.00 -7.55
CA LYS A 147 4.74 20.32 -6.64
C LYS A 147 3.48 19.48 -6.91
N THR A 148 3.41 18.79 -8.05
CA THR A 148 2.19 18.09 -8.50
C THR A 148 2.21 16.59 -8.23
N ALA A 149 3.34 16.01 -7.80
CA ALA A 149 3.46 14.57 -7.55
C ALA A 149 2.42 14.05 -6.54
N LEU A 150 2.22 14.78 -5.44
CA LEU A 150 1.20 14.42 -4.45
C LEU A 150 -0.24 14.61 -4.95
N ASN A 151 -0.47 15.52 -5.91
CA ASN A 151 -1.79 15.69 -6.55
C ASN A 151 -2.12 14.48 -7.44
N ARG A 152 -1.12 14.00 -8.20
CA ARG A 152 -1.23 12.79 -9.03
C ARG A 152 -1.49 11.56 -8.17
N LEU A 153 -0.71 11.37 -7.11
CA LEU A 153 -0.93 10.29 -6.14
C LEU A 153 -2.34 10.36 -5.53
N SER A 154 -2.75 11.54 -5.05
CA SER A 154 -4.10 11.72 -4.47
C SER A 154 -5.22 11.36 -5.45
N THR A 155 -5.03 11.67 -6.74
CA THR A 155 -5.98 11.32 -7.80
C THR A 155 -6.07 9.81 -8.00
N ILE A 156 -4.92 9.12 -8.07
CA ILE A 156 -4.88 7.65 -8.15
C ILE A 156 -5.52 7.04 -6.91
N VAL A 157 -5.32 7.60 -5.71
CA VAL A 157 -5.94 7.10 -4.47
C VAL A 157 -7.46 7.12 -4.59
N ASP A 158 -8.02 8.22 -5.11
CA ASP A 158 -9.47 8.34 -5.28
C ASP A 158 -10.02 7.37 -6.31
N MET A 159 -9.36 7.23 -7.45
CA MET A 159 -9.77 6.29 -8.48
C MET A 159 -9.63 4.84 -8.04
N ALA A 160 -8.51 4.47 -7.40
CA ALA A 160 -8.30 3.12 -6.88
C ALA A 160 -9.35 2.75 -5.82
N ASN A 161 -9.76 3.69 -4.98
CA ASN A 161 -10.82 3.45 -4.00
C ASN A 161 -12.19 3.18 -4.65
N ILE A 162 -12.43 3.66 -5.87
CA ILE A 162 -13.62 3.34 -6.67
C ILE A 162 -13.44 2.02 -7.43
N ILE A 163 -12.29 1.80 -8.07
CA ILE A 163 -11.96 0.55 -8.79
C ILE A 163 -12.03 -0.66 -7.84
N ASN A 164 -11.74 -0.45 -6.56
CA ASN A 164 -11.74 -1.49 -5.53
C ASN A 164 -10.78 -2.65 -5.86
N PRO A 165 -9.51 -2.38 -6.24
CA PRO A 165 -8.56 -3.44 -6.47
C PRO A 165 -8.28 -4.18 -5.15
N GLU A 166 -7.93 -5.45 -5.27
CA GLU A 166 -7.56 -6.22 -4.09
C GLU A 166 -6.17 -5.80 -3.59
N MET A 167 -5.28 -5.48 -4.55
CA MET A 167 -3.90 -5.11 -4.29
C MET A 167 -3.42 -3.96 -5.17
N ILE A 168 -2.48 -3.22 -4.63
CA ILE A 168 -1.76 -2.14 -5.31
C ILE A 168 -0.27 -2.41 -5.15
N PHE A 169 0.45 -2.39 -6.26
CA PHE A 169 1.90 -2.46 -6.29
C PHE A 169 2.47 -1.12 -6.72
N ASN A 170 3.38 -0.60 -5.89
CA ASN A 170 4.15 0.59 -6.16
C ASN A 170 5.61 0.19 -6.33
N THR A 171 6.12 0.17 -7.56
CA THR A 171 7.41 -0.47 -7.87
C THR A 171 8.63 0.42 -7.64
N GLY A 172 8.59 1.35 -6.68
CA GLY A 172 9.75 2.10 -6.20
C GLY A 172 9.86 3.51 -6.75
N ASP A 173 10.93 4.20 -6.35
CA ASP A 173 11.25 5.59 -6.73
C ASP A 173 10.17 6.57 -6.33
N ASN A 174 9.78 6.47 -5.07
CA ASN A 174 8.69 7.21 -4.49
C ASN A 174 9.08 8.64 -4.16
N LEU A 175 10.28 8.81 -3.61
CA LEU A 175 10.74 10.06 -3.01
C LEU A 175 12.15 10.39 -3.45
N TYR A 176 12.36 11.64 -3.83
CA TYR A 176 13.72 12.15 -4.04
C TYR A 176 14.22 12.81 -2.76
N ARG A 177 15.41 12.41 -2.28
CA ARG A 177 15.99 12.83 -0.99
C ARG A 177 14.98 12.68 0.17
N PRO A 178 14.68 11.43 0.58
CA PRO A 178 13.66 11.16 1.58
C PRO A 178 14.01 11.81 2.93
N SER A 179 12.99 12.34 3.59
CA SER A 179 13.03 12.79 4.99
C SER A 179 11.77 12.34 5.70
N GLU A 180 11.75 12.36 7.03
CA GLU A 180 10.57 11.95 7.80
C GLU A 180 9.31 12.72 7.38
N ASP A 181 9.41 14.05 7.22
CA ASP A 181 8.29 14.88 6.77
C ASP A 181 7.81 14.49 5.36
N ARG A 182 8.74 14.31 4.41
CA ARG A 182 8.39 13.93 3.03
C ARG A 182 7.74 12.56 2.96
N MET A 183 8.22 11.61 3.77
CA MET A 183 7.61 10.29 3.91
C MET A 183 6.23 10.38 4.54
N ASN A 184 6.06 11.20 5.58
CA ASN A 184 4.76 11.42 6.18
C ASN A 184 3.76 12.03 5.19
N GLN A 185 4.19 12.94 4.33
CA GLN A 185 3.35 13.49 3.25
C GLN A 185 3.02 12.44 2.17
N LEU A 186 3.97 11.59 1.76
CA LEU A 186 3.70 10.51 0.79
C LEU A 186 2.68 9.51 1.33
N PHE A 187 2.87 9.06 2.57
CA PHE A 187 2.04 8.00 3.15
C PHE A 187 0.73 8.53 3.72
N SER A 188 0.75 9.63 4.45
CA SER A 188 -0.44 10.18 5.13
C SER A 188 -1.13 11.29 4.34
N GLY A 189 -0.56 11.71 3.20
CA GLY A 189 -1.06 12.84 2.43
C GLY A 189 -0.71 14.20 3.04
N ASN A 190 -1.18 15.26 2.39
CA ASN A 190 -1.02 16.63 2.86
C ASN A 190 -2.39 17.20 3.26
N LYS A 191 -2.67 17.23 4.56
CA LYS A 191 -3.97 17.67 5.11
C LYS A 191 -4.30 19.13 4.78
N VAL A 192 -3.30 20.02 4.76
CA VAL A 192 -3.50 21.45 4.47
C VAL A 192 -3.98 21.64 3.04
N LEU A 193 -3.46 20.85 2.11
CA LEU A 193 -3.83 20.86 0.69
C LEU A 193 -4.99 19.91 0.36
N GLY A 194 -5.53 19.17 1.34
CA GLY A 194 -6.56 18.16 1.11
C GLY A 194 -6.11 16.94 0.29
N LEU A 195 -4.80 16.71 0.18
CA LEU A 195 -4.22 15.63 -0.62
C LEU A 195 -4.12 14.32 0.18
N LYS A 196 -4.41 13.22 -0.48
CA LYS A 196 -4.36 11.86 0.08
C LYS A 196 -3.01 11.20 -0.24
N GLY A 197 -2.55 10.35 0.67
CA GLY A 197 -1.36 9.52 0.50
C GLY A 197 -1.69 8.04 0.41
N LEU A 198 -0.66 7.21 0.42
CA LEU A 198 -0.77 5.75 0.27
C LEU A 198 -1.58 5.06 1.39
N ASN A 199 -1.65 5.63 2.60
CA ASN A 199 -2.41 5.07 3.71
C ASN A 199 -3.92 5.28 3.55
N GLN A 200 -4.35 6.14 2.62
CA GLN A 200 -5.76 6.34 2.30
C GLN A 200 -6.27 5.42 1.17
N LEU A 201 -5.42 4.54 0.64
CA LEU A 201 -5.86 3.46 -0.24
C LEU A 201 -6.62 2.41 0.58
N SER A 202 -7.77 1.96 0.09
CA SER A 202 -8.56 0.91 0.73
C SER A 202 -8.10 -0.51 0.39
N ALA A 203 -7.29 -0.67 -0.66
CA ALA A 203 -6.66 -1.92 -1.08
C ALA A 203 -5.42 -2.24 -0.25
N ALA A 204 -4.98 -3.51 -0.26
CA ALA A 204 -3.66 -3.85 0.27
C ALA A 204 -2.58 -3.20 -0.61
N THR A 205 -1.61 -2.51 0.00
CA THR A 205 -0.57 -1.79 -0.75
C THR A 205 0.80 -2.37 -0.45
N PHE A 206 1.58 -2.56 -1.51
CA PHE A 206 2.91 -3.17 -1.50
C PHE A 206 3.87 -2.24 -2.23
N THR A 207 5.02 -1.97 -1.62
CA THR A 207 6.05 -1.10 -2.21
C THR A 207 7.33 -1.90 -2.42
N VAL A 208 7.98 -1.64 -3.55
CA VAL A 208 9.30 -2.17 -3.90
C VAL A 208 10.35 -1.10 -3.62
N VAL A 209 11.56 -1.51 -3.28
CA VAL A 209 12.71 -0.60 -3.18
C VAL A 209 12.99 0.03 -4.55
N GLY A 210 13.03 1.36 -4.63
CA GLY A 210 13.62 2.06 -5.78
C GLY A 210 15.06 2.50 -5.52
N ASN A 211 15.79 2.83 -6.59
CA ASN A 211 17.16 3.32 -6.45
C ASN A 211 17.17 4.71 -5.80
N HIS A 212 16.07 5.46 -5.91
CA HIS A 212 15.91 6.78 -5.30
C HIS A 212 15.35 6.80 -3.88
N ASP A 213 14.92 5.66 -3.35
CA ASP A 213 14.22 5.63 -2.07
C ASP A 213 15.13 5.60 -0.85
N THR A 214 16.44 5.77 -1.00
CA THR A 214 17.39 5.92 0.11
C THR A 214 17.93 7.35 0.22
N ASP A 215 18.34 7.75 1.42
CA ASP A 215 18.95 9.08 1.65
C ASP A 215 20.36 9.16 1.04
N PHE A 216 20.42 9.62 -0.22
CA PHE A 216 21.67 9.77 -0.99
C PHE A 216 22.68 10.71 -0.36
N ASP A 217 22.24 11.67 0.47
CA ASP A 217 23.13 12.60 1.14
C ASP A 217 23.93 11.88 2.25
N LYS A 218 23.46 10.70 2.70
CA LYS A 218 24.08 9.90 3.78
C LYS A 218 24.60 8.54 3.33
N VAL A 219 24.07 7.99 2.24
CA VAL A 219 24.49 6.69 1.73
C VAL A 219 24.76 6.83 0.22
N PRO A 220 26.00 6.58 -0.25
CA PRO A 220 26.35 6.71 -1.66
C PRO A 220 25.47 5.87 -2.60
N GLU A 221 25.38 6.28 -3.86
CA GLU A 221 24.55 5.61 -4.88
C GLU A 221 25.02 4.17 -5.17
N GLU A 222 26.31 3.88 -5.10
CA GLU A 222 26.87 2.52 -5.22
C GLU A 222 27.46 2.02 -3.89
N GLY A 223 27.32 0.73 -3.62
CA GLY A 223 27.81 0.10 -2.38
C GLY A 223 26.97 0.40 -1.13
N PHE A 224 27.57 0.17 0.05
CA PHE A 224 26.96 0.41 1.37
C PHE A 224 25.58 -0.26 1.55
N TYR A 225 25.38 -1.42 0.95
CA TYR A 225 24.10 -2.13 0.98
C TYR A 225 23.59 -2.45 2.40
N PRO A 226 24.45 -2.79 3.39
CA PRO A 226 24.00 -2.93 4.77
C PRO A 226 23.41 -1.63 5.34
N GLU A 227 24.04 -0.48 5.09
CA GLU A 227 23.56 0.84 5.53
C GLU A 227 22.28 1.25 4.81
N LYS A 228 22.21 1.05 3.48
CA LYS A 228 20.99 1.28 2.70
C LYS A 228 19.83 0.42 3.19
N SER A 229 20.10 -0.86 3.44
CA SER A 229 19.12 -1.80 3.99
C SER A 229 18.65 -1.37 5.37
N LYS A 230 19.57 -0.97 6.26
CA LYS A 230 19.21 -0.44 7.59
C LYS A 230 18.32 0.79 7.48
N TRP A 231 18.68 1.72 6.60
CA TRP A 231 17.90 2.92 6.35
C TRP A 231 16.51 2.57 5.80
N TRP A 232 16.42 1.72 4.77
CA TRP A 232 15.14 1.31 4.20
C TRP A 232 14.27 0.61 5.25
N ASN A 233 14.84 -0.33 6.00
CA ASN A 233 14.11 -1.03 7.06
C ASN A 233 13.57 -0.09 8.13
N GLN A 234 14.34 0.95 8.48
CA GLN A 234 13.93 1.93 9.47
C GLN A 234 12.73 2.76 9.03
N TRP A 235 12.51 2.96 7.73
CA TRP A 235 11.55 3.95 7.23
C TRP A 235 10.44 3.40 6.34
N TRP A 236 10.68 2.26 5.69
CA TRP A 236 9.76 1.62 4.74
C TRP A 236 9.37 0.21 5.20
N GLY A 237 10.29 -0.53 5.83
CA GLY A 237 10.08 -1.89 6.32
C GLY A 237 10.85 -2.94 5.52
N LEU A 238 10.19 -4.02 5.11
CA LEU A 238 10.87 -5.12 4.41
C LEU A 238 11.32 -4.67 3.01
N GLN A 239 12.58 -4.96 2.64
CA GLN A 239 13.08 -4.71 1.27
C GLN A 239 12.73 -5.83 0.29
N ALA A 240 12.53 -7.04 0.80
CA ALA A 240 12.07 -8.20 0.04
C ALA A 240 11.08 -8.97 0.91
N TYR A 241 10.02 -9.49 0.30
CA TYR A 241 8.97 -10.20 1.02
C TYR A 241 8.14 -11.07 0.08
N ASN A 242 7.57 -12.12 0.66
CA ASN A 242 6.72 -13.06 -0.05
C ASN A 242 5.41 -13.24 0.69
N PHE A 243 4.30 -13.33 -0.04
CA PHE A 243 3.01 -13.60 0.57
C PHE A 243 2.09 -14.39 -0.35
N LYS A 244 1.08 -15.00 0.25
CA LYS A 244 0.03 -15.74 -0.45
C LYS A 244 -1.28 -14.97 -0.34
N TYR A 245 -2.07 -15.03 -1.41
CA TYR A 245 -3.48 -14.67 -1.39
C TYR A 245 -4.20 -15.74 -2.20
N ASN A 246 -4.96 -16.61 -1.51
CA ASN A 246 -5.60 -17.75 -2.16
C ASN A 246 -4.60 -18.61 -2.97
N ASN A 247 -4.91 -18.84 -4.26
CA ASN A 247 -4.08 -19.52 -5.24
C ASN A 247 -2.95 -18.65 -5.83
N GLY A 248 -2.80 -17.40 -5.39
CA GLY A 248 -1.72 -16.50 -5.78
C GLY A 248 -0.48 -16.60 -4.88
N ARG A 249 0.69 -16.46 -5.49
CA ARG A 249 2.01 -16.32 -4.85
C ARG A 249 2.65 -15.04 -5.34
N PHE A 250 3.01 -14.17 -4.40
CA PHE A 250 3.55 -12.85 -4.68
C PHE A 250 4.94 -12.79 -4.09
N ILE A 251 5.91 -12.46 -4.94
CA ILE A 251 7.33 -12.42 -4.58
C ILE A 251 7.85 -11.05 -4.96
N VAL A 252 8.36 -10.34 -3.96
CA VAL A 252 8.95 -9.01 -4.11
C VAL A 252 10.41 -9.09 -3.69
N ILE A 253 11.30 -8.64 -4.58
CA ILE A 253 12.75 -8.57 -4.32
C ILE A 253 13.25 -7.15 -4.48
N ASN A 254 14.41 -6.86 -3.90
CA ASN A 254 15.16 -5.64 -4.16
C ASN A 254 16.21 -5.91 -5.23
N ASP A 255 16.08 -5.22 -6.36
CA ASP A 255 17.04 -5.20 -7.46
C ASP A 255 17.51 -3.78 -7.80
N ALA A 256 17.13 -2.79 -6.99
CA ALA A 256 17.21 -1.39 -7.38
C ALA A 256 18.59 -0.78 -7.18
N TRP A 257 19.41 -1.34 -6.30
CA TRP A 257 20.71 -0.78 -5.98
C TRP A 257 21.77 -1.37 -6.91
N ILE A 258 22.42 -0.52 -7.69
CA ILE A 258 23.50 -0.89 -8.61
C ILE A 258 24.56 -1.71 -7.85
N GLY A 259 24.83 -2.93 -8.33
CA GLY A 259 25.82 -3.86 -7.76
C GLY A 259 25.37 -4.63 -6.51
N PHE A 260 24.09 -4.52 -6.11
CA PHE A 260 23.52 -5.33 -5.04
C PHE A 260 23.34 -6.78 -5.50
N ASP A 261 23.63 -7.74 -4.61
CA ASP A 261 23.46 -9.17 -4.88
C ASP A 261 22.18 -9.70 -4.20
N PRO A 262 21.09 -9.94 -4.94
CA PRO A 262 19.84 -10.47 -4.38
C PRO A 262 19.81 -12.00 -4.30
N THR A 263 20.92 -12.72 -4.55
CA THR A 263 20.96 -14.19 -4.58
C THR A 263 20.30 -14.83 -3.36
N LYS A 264 20.60 -14.32 -2.16
CA LYS A 264 20.00 -14.85 -0.93
C LYS A 264 18.50 -14.55 -0.82
N GLN A 265 18.01 -13.41 -1.33
CA GLN A 265 16.57 -13.11 -1.39
C GLN A 265 15.85 -14.09 -2.34
N ILE A 266 16.50 -14.42 -3.47
CA ILE A 266 16.02 -15.41 -4.44
C ILE A 266 15.95 -16.82 -3.83
N GLU A 267 16.95 -17.20 -3.05
CA GLU A 267 16.97 -18.46 -2.31
C GLU A 267 15.84 -18.53 -1.26
N GLU A 268 15.68 -17.49 -0.45
CA GLU A 268 14.60 -17.39 0.54
C GLU A 268 13.21 -17.46 -0.11
N ALA A 269 13.01 -16.77 -1.24
CA ALA A 269 11.77 -16.84 -2.01
C ALA A 269 11.50 -18.24 -2.56
N SER A 270 12.54 -18.93 -3.04
CA SER A 270 12.43 -20.31 -3.54
C SER A 270 12.07 -21.30 -2.43
N VAL A 271 12.70 -21.16 -1.25
CA VAL A 271 12.38 -21.97 -0.07
C VAL A 271 10.97 -21.68 0.43
N TRP A 272 10.57 -20.40 0.46
CA TRP A 272 9.23 -20.00 0.83
C TRP A 272 8.18 -20.61 -0.11
N LEU A 273 8.40 -20.54 -1.44
CA LEU A 273 7.46 -21.06 -2.43
C LEU A 273 7.25 -22.57 -2.27
N THR A 274 8.32 -23.31 -1.97
CA THR A 274 8.25 -24.75 -1.68
C THR A 274 7.32 -25.05 -0.50
N LYS A 275 7.34 -24.21 0.54
CA LYS A 275 6.47 -24.36 1.73
C LYS A 275 5.05 -23.84 1.50
N ALA A 276 4.91 -22.71 0.82
CA ALA A 276 3.63 -22.10 0.50
C ALA A 276 2.84 -22.90 -0.54
N GLY A 277 3.52 -23.80 -1.25
CA GLY A 277 3.00 -24.51 -2.41
C GLY A 277 3.01 -23.64 -3.66
N PRO A 278 2.84 -24.25 -4.84
CA PRO A 278 3.07 -23.60 -6.12
C PRO A 278 2.14 -22.42 -6.42
N GLY A 279 0.88 -22.49 -5.98
CA GLY A 279 -0.18 -21.61 -6.49
C GLY A 279 -0.41 -21.78 -8.00
N ASN A 280 -1.49 -21.17 -8.50
CA ASN A 280 -1.78 -21.13 -9.93
C ASN A 280 -1.32 -19.80 -10.54
N LEU A 281 -1.36 -18.71 -9.76
CA LEU A 281 -0.80 -17.41 -10.13
C LEU A 281 0.50 -17.16 -9.37
N ARG A 282 1.55 -16.76 -10.09
CA ARG A 282 2.83 -16.32 -9.54
C ARG A 282 3.16 -14.94 -10.09
N LEU A 283 3.23 -13.95 -9.21
CA LEU A 283 3.55 -12.57 -9.54
C LEU A 283 4.90 -12.20 -8.95
N GLY A 284 5.81 -11.72 -9.79
CA GLY A 284 7.08 -11.11 -9.38
C GLY A 284 6.98 -9.59 -9.42
N ALA A 285 7.52 -8.89 -8.43
CA ALA A 285 7.68 -7.44 -8.49
C ALA A 285 9.09 -7.03 -8.08
N ALA A 286 9.67 -6.12 -8.86
CA ALA A 286 10.96 -5.50 -8.61
C ALA A 286 10.94 -4.07 -9.19
N HIS A 287 12.04 -3.33 -9.08
CA HIS A 287 12.09 -1.95 -9.59
C HIS A 287 12.71 -1.90 -10.98
N ILE A 288 13.83 -2.58 -11.20
CA ILE A 288 14.57 -2.54 -12.46
C ILE A 288 14.09 -3.68 -13.38
N ARG A 289 13.98 -3.39 -14.68
CA ARG A 289 13.64 -4.43 -15.67
C ARG A 289 14.86 -5.29 -16.00
N ASP A 290 14.62 -6.52 -16.45
CA ASP A 290 15.65 -7.44 -16.98
C ASP A 290 16.82 -7.67 -16.00
N SER A 291 16.48 -7.59 -14.71
CA SER A 291 17.37 -7.73 -13.56
C SER A 291 17.35 -9.17 -13.05
N GLU A 292 17.73 -9.37 -11.79
CA GLU A 292 17.87 -10.66 -11.11
C GLU A 292 16.53 -11.41 -10.95
N LEU A 293 15.39 -10.76 -11.23
CA LEU A 293 14.12 -11.47 -11.41
C LEU A 293 14.21 -12.54 -12.50
N LEU A 294 15.03 -12.36 -13.55
CA LEU A 294 15.19 -13.34 -14.63
C LEU A 294 15.70 -14.70 -14.11
N ASP A 295 16.62 -14.67 -13.15
CA ASP A 295 17.17 -15.88 -12.54
C ASP A 295 16.19 -16.54 -11.57
N LEU A 296 15.40 -15.73 -10.85
CA LEU A 296 14.32 -16.23 -10.01
C LEU A 296 13.21 -16.90 -10.83
N ASP A 297 12.86 -16.35 -11.99
CA ASP A 297 11.83 -16.92 -12.86
C ASP A 297 12.16 -18.32 -13.38
N LYS A 298 13.44 -18.66 -13.56
CA LYS A 298 13.85 -20.04 -13.89
C LYS A 298 13.42 -21.05 -12.81
N LYS A 299 13.29 -20.59 -11.55
CA LYS A 299 12.87 -21.41 -10.40
C LYS A 299 11.37 -21.29 -10.14
N VAL A 300 10.81 -20.09 -10.34
CA VAL A 300 9.45 -19.74 -9.93
C VAL A 300 8.45 -19.82 -11.08
N ASN A 301 8.85 -19.60 -12.33
CA ASN A 301 7.98 -19.53 -13.50
C ASN A 301 6.77 -18.59 -13.29
N PHE A 302 7.03 -17.29 -13.26
CA PHE A 302 6.05 -16.23 -13.11
C PHE A 302 5.03 -16.21 -14.26
N ASN A 303 3.82 -15.77 -13.93
CA ASN A 303 2.72 -15.46 -14.84
C ASN A 303 2.63 -13.96 -15.16
N LEU A 304 3.10 -13.12 -14.24
CA LEU A 304 3.08 -11.66 -14.34
C LEU A 304 4.31 -11.11 -13.60
N VAL A 305 4.99 -10.14 -14.21
CA VAL A 305 6.11 -9.41 -13.60
C VAL A 305 5.83 -7.93 -13.67
N LEU A 306 5.95 -7.23 -12.54
CA LEU A 306 5.71 -5.79 -12.43
C LEU A 306 7.02 -5.08 -12.11
N VAL A 307 7.38 -4.06 -12.91
CA VAL A 307 8.60 -3.26 -12.73
C VAL A 307 8.37 -1.77 -12.95
N GLY A 308 9.33 -0.94 -12.55
CA GLY A 308 9.32 0.52 -12.64
C GLY A 308 10.55 1.07 -13.37
N HIS A 309 11.16 2.11 -12.79
CA HIS A 309 12.46 2.74 -13.13
C HIS A 309 12.50 3.49 -14.47
N ASN A 310 11.73 3.05 -15.46
CA ASN A 310 11.78 3.60 -16.81
C ASN A 310 10.91 4.86 -16.92
N HIS A 311 11.56 6.02 -17.00
CA HIS A 311 10.87 7.29 -17.09
C HIS A 311 10.21 7.57 -18.45
N HIS A 312 10.57 6.87 -19.53
CA HIS A 312 10.19 7.32 -20.88
C HIS A 312 9.57 6.26 -21.80
N ILE A 313 9.55 4.97 -21.43
CA ILE A 313 9.28 3.89 -22.40
C ILE A 313 8.61 2.67 -21.76
N ALA A 314 7.28 2.62 -21.77
CA ALA A 314 6.51 1.38 -21.59
C ALA A 314 5.76 0.94 -22.88
N ASN A 315 6.08 1.53 -24.04
CA ASN A 315 5.54 1.09 -25.33
C ASN A 315 5.93 -0.36 -25.71
N THR A 316 6.82 -0.98 -24.93
CA THR A 316 7.22 -2.38 -25.05
C THR A 316 6.38 -3.33 -24.20
N ASN A 317 5.34 -2.86 -23.49
CA ASN A 317 4.52 -3.72 -22.65
C ASN A 317 3.57 -4.64 -23.44
N PRO A 318 3.34 -5.88 -22.97
CA PRO A 318 4.25 -6.61 -22.09
C PRO A 318 5.60 -6.88 -22.79
N SER A 319 6.70 -6.58 -22.10
CA SER A 319 8.03 -6.93 -22.58
C SER A 319 8.29 -8.42 -22.40
N LEU A 320 9.21 -8.94 -23.22
CA LEU A 320 9.64 -10.33 -23.12
C LEU A 320 10.49 -10.52 -21.87
N PHE A 321 10.13 -11.53 -21.09
CA PHE A 321 10.81 -11.92 -19.88
C PHE A 321 10.96 -13.45 -19.88
N ASN A 322 12.20 -13.92 -20.05
CA ASN A 322 12.50 -15.32 -20.39
C ASN A 322 11.64 -15.84 -21.57
N ALA A 323 11.57 -15.06 -22.65
CA ALA A 323 10.77 -15.33 -23.85
C ALA A 323 9.23 -15.39 -23.63
N LYS A 324 8.74 -15.00 -22.44
CA LYS A 324 7.31 -14.86 -22.15
C LYS A 324 6.91 -13.37 -22.14
N PRO A 325 5.84 -12.96 -22.81
CA PRO A 325 5.36 -11.57 -22.77
C PRO A 325 4.60 -11.31 -21.46
N ILE A 326 5.31 -11.22 -20.34
CA ILE A 326 4.72 -11.15 -18.99
C ILE A 326 5.29 -10.03 -18.10
N GLN A 327 6.31 -9.29 -18.54
CA GLN A 327 6.86 -8.16 -17.79
C GLN A 327 6.15 -6.88 -18.22
N TYR A 328 5.62 -6.15 -17.24
CA TYR A 328 4.95 -4.88 -17.45
C TYR A 328 5.66 -3.80 -16.66
N ILE A 329 6.07 -2.76 -17.39
CA ILE A 329 6.74 -1.58 -16.87
C ILE A 329 5.66 -0.54 -16.60
N SER A 330 5.62 0.00 -15.38
CA SER A 330 4.83 1.21 -15.14
C SER A 330 5.60 2.40 -15.71
N ASN A 331 4.94 3.19 -16.55
CA ASN A 331 5.44 4.52 -16.86
C ASN A 331 5.58 5.35 -15.58
N SER A 332 6.53 6.27 -15.59
CA SER A 332 6.79 7.09 -14.42
C SER A 332 5.63 8.01 -14.14
N MET A 333 5.08 7.91 -12.91
CA MET A 333 4.09 8.87 -12.45
C MET A 333 4.65 10.29 -12.50
N ARG A 334 5.98 10.48 -12.41
CA ARG A 334 6.67 11.77 -12.55
C ARG A 334 6.37 12.45 -13.87
N GLU A 335 6.14 11.73 -14.96
CA GLU A 335 6.05 12.31 -16.30
C GLU A 335 4.75 11.97 -17.03
N HIS A 336 4.02 10.98 -16.51
CA HIS A 336 2.81 10.45 -17.13
C HIS A 336 1.63 10.50 -16.15
N LEU A 337 0.43 10.75 -16.69
CA LEU A 337 -0.84 10.63 -15.96
C LEU A 337 -1.44 9.24 -16.19
N GLU A 338 -0.66 8.21 -15.94
CA GLU A 338 -1.01 6.82 -16.20
C GLU A 338 -0.79 5.92 -14.98
N PHE A 339 -1.51 4.80 -14.93
CA PHE A 339 -1.19 3.63 -14.12
C PHE A 339 -1.46 2.37 -14.94
N ASN A 340 -0.91 1.24 -14.51
CA ASN A 340 -1.24 -0.06 -15.08
C ASN A 340 -2.42 -0.71 -14.33
N LEU A 341 -3.35 -1.33 -15.05
CA LEU A 341 -4.50 -2.02 -14.49
C LEU A 341 -4.61 -3.45 -15.04
N TYR A 342 -4.77 -4.41 -14.14
CA TYR A 342 -4.89 -5.82 -14.50
C TYR A 342 -6.11 -6.45 -13.88
N LYS A 343 -6.81 -7.28 -14.65
CA LYS A 343 -7.80 -8.24 -14.14
C LYS A 343 -7.12 -9.57 -13.90
N ILE A 344 -7.11 -10.00 -12.65
CA ILE A 344 -6.49 -11.25 -12.22
C ILE A 344 -7.55 -12.34 -12.14
N ASN A 345 -7.18 -13.55 -12.56
CA ASN A 345 -7.86 -14.78 -12.20
C ASN A 345 -6.85 -15.74 -11.57
N SER A 346 -6.82 -15.73 -10.24
CA SER A 346 -5.90 -16.53 -9.45
C SER A 346 -6.20 -18.02 -9.50
N LYS A 347 -7.41 -18.42 -9.91
CA LYS A 347 -7.77 -19.84 -10.11
C LYS A 347 -7.15 -20.40 -11.38
N THR A 348 -7.11 -19.62 -12.47
CA THR A 348 -6.49 -20.03 -13.74
C THR A 348 -5.03 -19.60 -13.88
N GLY A 349 -4.53 -18.73 -13.00
CA GLY A 349 -3.17 -18.23 -13.08
C GLY A 349 -2.96 -17.14 -14.12
N THR A 350 -4.04 -16.47 -14.55
CA THR A 350 -4.00 -15.51 -15.65
C THR A 350 -4.09 -14.08 -15.15
N ALA A 351 -3.41 -13.18 -15.85
CA ALA A 351 -3.52 -11.73 -15.69
C ALA A 351 -3.84 -11.13 -17.06
N GLU A 352 -4.92 -10.35 -17.12
CA GLU A 352 -5.37 -9.65 -18.32
C GLU A 352 -5.15 -8.16 -18.17
N ALA A 353 -4.50 -7.54 -19.14
CA ALA A 353 -4.34 -6.10 -19.21
C ALA A 353 -5.70 -5.43 -19.46
N VAL A 354 -6.03 -4.38 -18.71
CA VAL A 354 -7.32 -3.69 -18.79
C VAL A 354 -7.16 -2.37 -19.52
N GLY A 355 -8.11 -2.07 -20.42
CA GLY A 355 -8.18 -0.80 -21.16
C GLY A 355 -7.23 -0.69 -22.35
N SER A 356 -6.06 -1.31 -22.29
CA SER A 356 -5.12 -1.41 -23.40
C SER A 356 -4.31 -2.71 -23.33
N PRO A 357 -3.75 -3.21 -24.45
CA PRO A 357 -2.85 -4.36 -24.44
C PRO A 357 -1.58 -4.14 -23.60
N THR A 358 -1.18 -2.89 -23.35
CA THR A 358 -0.01 -2.53 -22.53
C THR A 358 -0.33 -2.44 -21.03
N ALA A 359 -1.60 -2.65 -20.66
CA ALA A 359 -2.21 -2.41 -19.33
C ALA A 359 -2.22 -0.94 -18.89
N GLN A 360 -1.62 -0.04 -19.66
CA GLN A 360 -1.51 1.37 -19.33
C GLN A 360 -2.85 2.06 -19.53
N VAL A 361 -3.23 2.84 -18.53
CA VAL A 361 -4.48 3.57 -18.45
C VAL A 361 -4.18 5.00 -18.06
N GLU A 362 -4.36 5.93 -18.99
CA GLU A 362 -4.40 7.36 -18.69
C GLU A 362 -5.57 7.67 -17.76
N TYR A 363 -5.33 8.28 -16.61
CA TYR A 363 -6.34 8.45 -15.57
C TYR A 363 -6.98 9.85 -15.52
N ILE A 364 -6.45 10.81 -16.27
CA ILE A 364 -7.01 12.15 -16.48
C ILE A 364 -7.53 12.28 -17.92
N GLU A 365 -8.67 12.95 -18.12
CA GLU A 365 -9.28 13.17 -19.45
C GLU A 365 -8.37 13.94 -20.42
N ASN A 366 -7.59 14.90 -19.92
CA ASN A 366 -6.66 15.71 -20.70
C ASN A 366 -5.22 15.61 -20.13
N PRO A 367 -4.35 14.78 -20.73
CA PRO A 367 -2.97 14.62 -20.29
C PRO A 367 -2.13 15.91 -20.31
N SER A 368 -2.50 16.91 -21.13
CA SER A 368 -1.79 18.19 -21.19
C SER A 368 -1.94 19.03 -19.92
N ASP A 369 -2.88 18.68 -19.04
CA ASP A 369 -3.06 19.33 -17.74
C ASP A 369 -2.06 18.86 -16.68
N PHE A 370 -1.05 18.04 -17.06
CA PHE A 370 -0.07 17.41 -16.17
C PHE A 370 0.54 18.31 -15.07
N ASP A 371 0.84 19.58 -15.35
CA ASP A 371 1.38 20.54 -14.37
C ASP A 371 0.32 21.44 -13.70
N ARG A 372 -0.96 21.16 -13.96
CA ARG A 372 -2.13 21.97 -13.59
C ARG A 372 -3.17 21.15 -12.85
N PRO A 373 -2.90 20.74 -11.59
CA PRO A 373 -3.79 19.87 -10.83
C PRO A 373 -5.17 20.47 -10.60
N GLU A 374 -5.32 21.81 -10.66
CA GLU A 374 -6.61 22.49 -10.60
C GLU A 374 -7.53 22.19 -11.80
N LEU A 375 -6.97 21.70 -12.91
CA LEU A 375 -7.69 21.32 -14.13
C LEU A 375 -7.96 19.81 -14.23
N TYR A 376 -7.43 19.00 -13.31
CA TYR A 376 -7.58 17.56 -13.38
C TYR A 376 -9.06 17.17 -13.43
N LYS A 377 -9.39 16.42 -14.49
CA LYS A 377 -10.66 15.72 -14.65
C LYS A 377 -10.39 14.23 -14.65
N PRO A 378 -10.47 13.56 -13.47
CA PRO A 378 -10.28 12.13 -13.40
C PRO A 378 -11.30 11.38 -14.27
N LYS A 379 -10.83 10.39 -15.03
CA LYS A 379 -11.68 9.55 -15.90
C LYS A 379 -12.63 8.65 -15.11
N LEU A 380 -12.36 8.43 -13.82
CA LEU A 380 -13.27 7.78 -12.89
C LEU A 380 -13.45 8.67 -11.66
N ARG A 381 -14.69 9.05 -11.36
CA ARG A 381 -14.97 9.96 -10.24
C ARG A 381 -16.29 9.64 -9.57
N LEU A 382 -16.32 9.90 -8.27
CA LEU A 382 -17.47 9.68 -7.41
C LEU A 382 -17.76 10.97 -6.66
N THR A 383 -18.94 11.54 -6.88
CA THR A 383 -19.42 12.73 -6.17
C THR A 383 -20.72 12.42 -5.44
N TYR A 384 -21.01 13.17 -4.39
CA TYR A 384 -22.25 13.04 -3.63
C TYR A 384 -23.03 14.35 -3.71
N VAL A 385 -24.35 14.25 -3.86
CA VAL A 385 -25.25 15.42 -3.89
C VAL A 385 -25.24 16.13 -2.52
N GLN A 386 -25.22 15.36 -1.43
CA GLN A 386 -25.07 15.86 -0.07
C GLN A 386 -23.76 15.38 0.56
N PRO A 387 -23.21 16.09 1.57
CA PRO A 387 -22.01 15.63 2.27
C PRO A 387 -22.15 14.20 2.79
N ASN A 388 -21.20 13.34 2.45
CA ASN A 388 -21.18 11.94 2.87
C ASN A 388 -20.53 11.78 4.26
N THR A 389 -21.12 12.44 5.26
CA THR A 389 -20.54 12.64 6.59
C THR A 389 -21.32 11.94 7.70
N GLY A 390 -22.32 11.11 7.38
CA GLY A 390 -23.15 10.43 8.37
C GLY A 390 -24.24 11.28 9.01
N THR A 391 -24.47 12.50 8.53
CA THR A 391 -25.51 13.41 9.03
C THR A 391 -26.81 13.33 8.23
N ILE A 392 -26.76 12.77 7.03
CA ILE A 392 -27.87 12.76 6.08
C ILE A 392 -28.47 11.35 5.96
N LYS A 393 -29.79 11.22 6.11
CA LYS A 393 -30.49 9.92 6.05
C LYS A 393 -30.73 9.41 4.61
N ASN A 394 -30.70 10.28 3.61
CA ASN A 394 -30.86 9.93 2.20
C ASN A 394 -29.87 10.72 1.35
N ASN A 395 -29.07 10.04 0.53
CA ASN A 395 -28.05 10.70 -0.30
C ASN A 395 -27.97 10.03 -1.67
N THR A 396 -27.53 10.77 -2.68
CA THR A 396 -27.30 10.27 -4.03
C THR A 396 -25.83 10.46 -4.39
N ALA A 397 -25.19 9.39 -4.83
CA ALA A 397 -23.86 9.42 -5.40
C ALA A 397 -23.94 9.36 -6.93
N SER A 398 -23.18 10.21 -7.60
CA SER A 398 -22.96 10.17 -9.05
C SER A 398 -21.58 9.59 -9.34
N LEU A 399 -21.58 8.45 -10.02
CA LEU A 399 -20.40 7.70 -10.38
C LEU A 399 -20.20 7.77 -11.88
N VAL A 400 -19.15 8.47 -12.31
CA VAL A 400 -18.85 8.71 -13.72
C VAL A 400 -17.63 7.90 -14.12
N ASN A 401 -17.77 7.12 -15.18
CA ASN A 401 -16.70 6.40 -15.86
C ASN A 401 -16.57 6.89 -17.30
N THR A 402 -15.51 7.61 -17.61
CA THR A 402 -15.16 8.05 -18.97
C THR A 402 -14.05 7.20 -19.58
N PHE A 403 -13.70 6.07 -18.97
CA PHE A 403 -12.88 5.07 -19.64
C PHE A 403 -13.65 4.42 -20.79
N SER A 404 -12.89 3.91 -21.75
CA SER A 404 -13.39 3.09 -22.86
C SER A 404 -13.68 1.63 -22.48
N PHE A 405 -13.51 1.27 -21.20
CA PHE A 405 -13.70 -0.07 -20.67
C PHE A 405 -14.56 -0.05 -19.39
N PRO A 406 -15.23 -1.16 -19.06
CA PRO A 406 -16.04 -1.23 -17.85
C PRO A 406 -15.18 -1.37 -16.59
N ILE A 407 -15.70 -0.90 -15.46
CA ILE A 407 -15.16 -1.21 -14.14
C ILE A 407 -16.12 -2.16 -13.44
N GLU A 408 -15.68 -3.40 -13.24
CA GLU A 408 -16.46 -4.42 -12.53
C GLU A 408 -16.36 -4.24 -11.01
N ALA A 409 -17.47 -4.47 -10.31
CA ALA A 409 -17.53 -4.42 -8.85
C ALA A 409 -16.95 -3.13 -8.22
N ALA A 410 -17.15 -1.99 -8.91
CA ALA A 410 -16.74 -0.69 -8.41
C ALA A 410 -17.41 -0.40 -7.06
N ARG A 411 -16.67 0.20 -6.15
CA ARG A 411 -17.10 0.44 -4.78
C ARG A 411 -17.63 1.85 -4.60
N ILE A 412 -18.77 1.94 -3.94
CA ILE A 412 -19.36 3.18 -3.42
C ILE A 412 -19.56 3.00 -1.92
N ARG A 413 -19.08 3.94 -1.10
CA ARG A 413 -19.27 3.91 0.36
C ARG A 413 -20.15 5.06 0.81
N PHE A 414 -21.29 4.73 1.38
CA PHE A 414 -22.13 5.70 2.09
C PHE A 414 -21.84 5.67 3.59
N VAL A 415 -21.71 6.86 4.18
CA VAL A 415 -21.62 7.10 5.62
C VAL A 415 -22.95 7.66 6.07
N MET A 416 -23.69 6.88 6.86
CA MET A 416 -25.08 7.15 7.21
C MET A 416 -25.27 7.32 8.72
N PRO A 417 -26.34 7.99 9.18
CA PRO A 417 -26.72 7.99 10.58
C PRO A 417 -26.99 6.58 11.11
N LEU A 418 -26.66 6.34 12.37
CA LEU A 418 -27.03 5.11 13.09
C LEU A 418 -28.57 4.98 13.25
N GLY A 419 -29.03 3.77 13.57
CA GLY A 419 -30.41 3.52 14.00
C GLY A 419 -31.41 3.24 12.87
N SER A 420 -30.97 3.12 11.63
CA SER A 420 -31.80 2.71 10.50
C SER A 420 -31.12 1.60 9.71
N LYS A 421 -31.92 0.73 9.10
CA LYS A 421 -31.46 -0.09 7.97
C LYS A 421 -31.58 0.73 6.70
N TYR A 422 -30.70 0.52 5.75
CA TYR A 422 -30.66 1.29 4.51
C TYR A 422 -30.81 0.38 3.29
N GLY A 423 -31.56 0.87 2.31
CA GLY A 423 -31.70 0.30 0.97
C GLY A 423 -31.00 1.18 -0.07
N VAL A 424 -30.76 0.62 -1.26
CA VAL A 424 -30.05 1.31 -2.35
C VAL A 424 -30.82 1.15 -3.66
N SER A 425 -30.81 2.19 -4.50
CA SER A 425 -31.56 2.18 -5.77
C SER A 425 -30.90 1.33 -6.85
N LYS A 426 -29.57 1.16 -6.79
CA LYS A 426 -28.76 0.38 -7.74
C LYS A 426 -27.59 -0.29 -7.04
N GLY A 427 -27.07 -1.34 -7.67
CA GLY A 427 -25.95 -2.12 -7.15
C GLY A 427 -26.35 -3.10 -6.06
N LYS A 428 -25.35 -3.72 -5.44
CA LYS A 428 -25.51 -4.70 -4.37
C LYS A 428 -24.79 -4.18 -3.12
N ILE A 429 -25.47 -4.17 -1.98
CA ILE A 429 -24.81 -3.93 -0.69
C ILE A 429 -23.86 -5.12 -0.43
N GLU A 430 -22.56 -4.85 -0.46
CA GLU A 430 -21.51 -5.85 -0.19
C GLU A 430 -21.38 -6.08 1.31
N GLN A 431 -21.40 -4.99 2.08
CA GLN A 431 -21.40 -5.03 3.53
C GLN A 431 -22.11 -3.81 4.10
N SER A 432 -22.64 -3.98 5.31
CA SER A 432 -23.06 -2.88 6.16
C SER A 432 -22.66 -3.17 7.61
N PHE A 433 -22.28 -2.13 8.35
CA PHE A 433 -21.91 -2.27 9.74
C PHE A 433 -22.06 -0.95 10.49
N ASP A 434 -22.33 -1.05 11.79
CA ASP A 434 -22.26 0.09 12.70
C ASP A 434 -20.80 0.33 13.10
N GLY A 435 -20.31 1.52 12.76
CA GLY A 435 -19.11 2.09 13.32
C GLY A 435 -19.36 2.72 14.69
N GLN A 436 -18.41 3.52 15.17
CA GLN A 436 -18.55 4.20 16.47
C GLN A 436 -19.63 5.29 16.44
N SER A 437 -19.72 6.04 15.35
CA SER A 437 -20.63 7.18 15.22
C SER A 437 -21.56 7.10 14.02
N TYR A 438 -21.35 6.14 13.12
CA TYR A 438 -21.99 6.09 11.81
C TYR A 438 -22.34 4.66 11.43
N HIS A 439 -23.39 4.50 10.61
CA HIS A 439 -23.66 3.27 9.88
C HIS A 439 -22.98 3.35 8.52
N ILE A 440 -22.14 2.37 8.20
CA ILE A 440 -21.39 2.33 6.94
C ILE A 440 -22.05 1.33 6.00
N VAL A 441 -22.28 1.74 4.74
CA VAL A 441 -22.85 0.89 3.70
C VAL A 441 -21.92 0.93 2.48
N ASP A 442 -21.29 -0.21 2.18
CA ASP A 442 -20.49 -0.39 0.98
C ASP A 442 -21.32 -1.08 -0.10
N ILE A 443 -21.35 -0.51 -1.29
CA ILE A 443 -22.09 -0.98 -2.46
C ILE A 443 -21.09 -1.36 -3.54
N GLN A 444 -21.35 -2.48 -4.21
CA GLN A 444 -20.72 -2.87 -5.46
C GLN A 444 -21.65 -2.60 -6.65
N LEU A 445 -21.09 -2.03 -7.71
CA LEU A 445 -21.79 -1.77 -8.96
C LEU A 445 -20.83 -1.99 -10.13
N ASN A 446 -21.27 -2.71 -11.17
CA ASN A 446 -20.57 -2.72 -12.45
C ASN A 446 -20.89 -1.43 -13.20
N ILE A 447 -19.87 -0.77 -13.73
CA ILE A 447 -20.01 0.50 -14.45
C ILE A 447 -19.57 0.30 -15.88
N GLU A 448 -20.46 0.58 -16.82
CA GLU A 448 -20.16 0.51 -18.25
C GLU A 448 -19.17 1.60 -18.70
N PRO A 449 -18.45 1.41 -19.82
CA PRO A 449 -17.65 2.45 -20.44
C PRO A 449 -18.46 3.73 -20.71
N ASN A 450 -17.81 4.90 -20.63
CA ASN A 450 -18.41 6.20 -21.00
C ASN A 450 -19.82 6.44 -20.41
N SER A 451 -20.02 6.08 -19.14
CA SER A 451 -21.33 6.11 -18.49
C SER A 451 -21.32 6.96 -17.22
N THR A 452 -22.51 7.41 -16.82
CA THR A 452 -22.77 8.04 -15.52
C THR A 452 -23.89 7.29 -14.84
N ASN A 453 -23.67 6.88 -13.60
CA ASN A 453 -24.63 6.15 -12.79
C ASN A 453 -24.96 6.93 -11.52
N GLU A 454 -26.24 7.15 -11.29
CA GLU A 454 -26.75 7.70 -10.03
C GLU A 454 -27.24 6.57 -9.11
N ILE A 455 -26.75 6.56 -7.88
CA ILE A 455 -27.07 5.58 -6.85
C ILE A 455 -27.60 6.34 -5.64
N THR A 456 -28.82 6.06 -5.23
CA THR A 456 -29.45 6.69 -4.06
C THR A 456 -29.54 5.68 -2.92
N ILE A 457 -29.10 6.08 -1.73
CA ILE A 457 -29.27 5.33 -0.48
C ILE A 457 -30.38 5.97 0.35
N PHE A 458 -31.31 5.16 0.88
CA PHE A 458 -32.49 5.62 1.61
C PHE A 458 -32.79 4.71 2.82
N PRO A 459 -33.41 5.22 3.89
CA PRO A 459 -33.79 4.39 5.03
C PRO A 459 -34.93 3.44 4.65
N LEU A 460 -34.89 2.22 5.16
CA LEU A 460 -35.99 1.26 5.06
C LEU A 460 -37.02 1.50 6.19
N PRO A 461 -38.31 1.24 5.94
CA PRO A 461 -39.38 1.40 6.93
C PRO A 461 -39.25 0.47 8.13
#